data_AF-A0A2V8AFU6-F1
#
_entry.id   AF-A0A2V8AFU6-F1
#
_cell.length_a   1.000
_cell.length_b   1.000
_cell.length_c   1.000
_cell.angle_alpha   90.00
_cell.angle_beta   90.00
_cell.angle_gamma   90.00
#
_symmetry.space_group_name_H-M   'P 1'
#
loop_
_entity.id
_entity.type
_entity.pdbx_description
1 polymer ?
#
loop_
_entity_poly.entity_id
_entity_poly.type
_entity_poly.pdbx_seq_one_letter_code
_entity_poly.pdbx_strand_id
1 'polypeptide(L)'
;MGIVGVTFLDGVRRVNRAPAILIGVWLLTCAVTLPLALAMRAMIVEHLGSSLAADAAANGVNYEWMQEFADQATGIGVTFKPTIIGFAAVVDNLSAFMDNSSRPIVIVCAGGAYIALWIFLAGGIIDRYARDRALHAHGFFAACGVFFFRFLRLAVVQWLVYAFLFGAMHGWLFDRLYARMTRDVTSERTAFFARVALYLLFGVLVAGCNLVFDYTKVRAVVEDRRSMLGAVNAALQFIQRNCAAAVALYALDFAAFLAVIAAYAMVAPSAGGAGAMVWAAFTIGQLYVLARLWVKLVFWSSETALFQHRLAHAGYVARPEPTWPDSPEAESIS
;
A
#
# COMPACT_ATOMS: atom_id res chain seq x y z
N MET A 1 -16.98 10.85 21.93
CA MET A 1 -16.22 10.19 20.85
C MET A 1 -15.61 8.91 21.41
N GLY A 2 -15.89 7.73 20.86
CA GLY A 2 -15.32 6.48 21.37
C GLY A 2 -13.80 6.40 21.18
N ILE A 3 -13.11 5.52 21.91
CA ILE A 3 -11.63 5.36 21.86
C ILE A 3 -11.11 5.28 20.42
N VAL A 4 -11.82 4.53 19.56
CA VAL A 4 -11.47 4.35 18.13
C VAL A 4 -11.40 5.68 17.38
N GLY A 5 -12.37 6.57 17.59
CA GLY A 5 -12.39 7.88 16.93
C GLY A 5 -11.27 8.79 17.44
N VAL A 6 -10.96 8.73 18.73
CA VAL A 6 -9.84 9.49 19.32
C VAL A 6 -8.51 9.02 18.75
N THR A 7 -8.27 7.72 18.68
CA THR A 7 -7.01 7.15 18.16
C THR A 7 -6.85 7.37 16.66
N PHE A 8 -7.95 7.35 15.90
CA PHE A 8 -7.95 7.72 14.48
C PHE A 8 -7.54 9.18 14.27
N LEU A 9 -8.17 10.12 14.98
CA LEU A 9 -7.84 11.54 14.89
C LEU A 9 -6.42 11.84 15.37
N ASP A 10 -5.94 11.16 16.41
CA ASP A 10 -4.55 11.26 16.86
C ASP A 10 -3.59 10.75 15.77
N GLY A 11 -3.93 9.62 15.13
CA GLY A 11 -3.21 9.08 13.99
C GLY A 11 -3.06 10.11 12.85
N VAL A 12 -4.18 10.72 12.46
CA VAL A 12 -4.23 11.81 11.47
C VAL A 12 -3.36 13.00 11.88
N ARG A 13 -3.46 13.43 13.15
CA ARG A 13 -2.68 14.55 13.68
C ARG A 13 -1.17 14.28 13.61
N ARG A 14 -0.72 13.07 13.99
CA ARG A 14 0.69 12.65 13.94
C ARG A 14 1.25 12.66 12.52
N VAL A 15 0.46 12.20 11.53
CA VAL A 15 0.85 12.24 10.11
C VAL A 15 0.97 13.68 9.62
N ASN A 16 -0.02 14.53 9.91
CA ASN A 16 -0.03 15.93 9.49
C ASN A 16 1.08 16.77 10.14
N ARG A 17 1.56 16.37 11.34
CA ARG A 17 2.73 16.95 12.01
C ARG A 17 4.07 16.49 11.44
N ALA A 18 4.09 15.51 10.54
CA ALA A 18 5.28 14.97 9.91
C ALA A 18 5.18 14.98 8.37
N PRO A 19 4.92 16.14 7.73
CA PRO A 19 4.72 16.23 6.27
C PRO A 19 5.94 15.75 5.48
N ALA A 20 7.15 15.89 6.05
CA ALA A 20 8.38 15.40 5.44
C ALA A 20 8.36 13.88 5.17
N ILE A 21 7.66 13.08 5.99
CA ILE A 21 7.51 11.63 5.74
C ILE A 21 6.66 11.41 4.49
N LEU A 22 5.52 12.09 4.38
CA LEU A 22 4.64 11.94 3.23
C LEU A 22 5.33 12.38 1.94
N ILE A 23 5.98 13.54 1.95
CA ILE A 23 6.74 14.06 0.80
C ILE A 23 7.90 13.13 0.45
N GLY A 24 8.66 12.66 1.43
CA GLY A 24 9.79 11.76 1.20
C GLY A 24 9.36 10.43 0.58
N VAL A 25 8.30 9.81 1.10
CA VAL A 25 7.74 8.57 0.53
C VAL A 25 7.16 8.79 -0.86
N TRP A 26 6.54 9.95 -1.12
CA TRP A 26 6.06 10.31 -2.45
C TRP A 26 7.21 10.48 -3.44
N LEU A 27 8.26 11.22 -3.09
CA LEU A 27 9.45 11.39 -3.92
C LEU A 27 10.12 10.05 -4.25
N LEU A 28 10.23 9.16 -3.27
CA LEU A 28 10.77 7.81 -3.49
C LEU A 28 9.84 6.95 -4.36
N THR A 29 8.53 7.09 -4.20
CA THR A 29 7.56 6.43 -5.08
C THR A 29 7.75 6.91 -6.53
N CYS A 30 7.88 8.22 -6.75
CA CYS A 30 8.19 8.80 -8.05
C CYS A 30 9.55 8.31 -8.58
N ALA A 31 10.57 8.21 -7.75
CA ALA A 31 11.90 7.74 -8.17
C ALA A 31 11.87 6.29 -8.69
N VAL A 32 11.02 5.43 -8.10
CA VAL A 32 10.86 4.03 -8.56
C VAL A 32 10.00 3.95 -9.83
N THR A 33 8.97 4.78 -9.95
CA THR A 33 8.00 4.69 -11.06
C THR A 33 8.40 5.49 -12.29
N LEU A 34 9.20 6.56 -12.15
CA LEU A 34 9.60 7.43 -13.25
C LEU A 34 10.38 6.70 -14.36
N PRO A 35 11.36 5.81 -14.07
CA PRO A 35 12.04 5.06 -15.12
C PRO A 35 11.08 4.17 -15.94
N LEU A 36 10.10 3.56 -15.27
CA LEU A 36 9.08 2.73 -15.92
C LEU A 36 8.17 3.58 -16.82
N ALA A 37 7.78 4.77 -16.35
CA ALA A 37 6.98 5.71 -17.13
C ALA A 37 7.73 6.23 -18.35
N LEU A 38 9.03 6.52 -18.23
CA LEU A 38 9.88 6.94 -19.35
C LEU A 38 10.08 5.81 -20.37
N ALA A 39 10.28 4.57 -19.91
CA ALA A 39 10.36 3.40 -20.80
C ALA A 39 9.04 3.19 -21.56
N MET A 40 7.90 3.26 -20.87
CA MET A 40 6.58 3.18 -21.50
C MET A 40 6.38 4.29 -22.53
N ARG A 41 6.76 5.53 -22.20
CA ARG A 41 6.69 6.66 -23.13
C ARG A 41 7.51 6.39 -24.39
N ALA A 42 8.72 5.86 -24.27
CA ALA A 42 9.56 5.53 -25.42
C ALA A 42 8.88 4.52 -26.35
N MET A 43 8.31 3.44 -25.79
CA MET A 43 7.58 2.43 -26.57
C MET A 43 6.34 3.02 -27.28
N ILE A 44 5.58 3.88 -26.59
CA ILE A 44 4.40 4.52 -27.17
C ILE A 44 4.79 5.45 -28.32
N VAL A 45 5.84 6.25 -28.16
CA VAL A 45 6.33 7.17 -29.20
C VAL A 45 6.84 6.40 -30.43
N GLU A 46 7.57 5.30 -30.20
CA GLU A 46 8.05 4.42 -31.27
C GLU A 46 6.90 3.79 -32.07
N HIS A 47 5.86 3.31 -31.38
CA HIS A 47 4.70 2.68 -32.04
C HIS A 47 3.77 3.68 -32.74
N LEU A 48 3.56 4.87 -32.17
CA LEU A 48 2.72 5.91 -32.80
C LEU A 48 3.40 6.53 -34.03
N GLY A 49 4.73 6.66 -34.01
CA GLY A 49 5.49 7.34 -35.08
C GLY A 49 4.92 8.72 -35.42
N SER A 50 4.94 9.09 -36.71
CA SER A 50 4.27 10.29 -37.25
C SER A 50 2.92 9.96 -37.90
N SER A 51 2.18 9.00 -37.35
CA SER A 51 0.93 8.51 -37.96
C SER A 51 -0.29 9.38 -37.61
N LEU A 52 -1.36 9.29 -38.41
CA LEU A 52 -2.68 9.88 -38.10
C LEU A 52 -3.25 9.42 -36.74
N ALA A 53 -2.80 8.27 -36.24
CA ALA A 53 -3.17 7.78 -34.91
C ALA A 53 -2.58 8.64 -33.79
N ALA A 54 -1.45 9.34 -34.02
CA ALA A 54 -0.86 10.26 -33.05
C ALA A 54 -1.74 11.51 -32.84
N ASP A 55 -2.26 12.09 -33.93
CA ASP A 55 -3.18 13.24 -33.85
C ASP A 55 -4.54 12.84 -33.28
N ALA A 56 -5.04 11.63 -33.60
CA ALA A 56 -6.25 11.09 -33.00
C ALA A 56 -6.08 10.79 -31.51
N ALA A 57 -4.93 10.24 -31.10
CA ALA A 57 -4.57 9.97 -29.70
C ALA A 57 -4.27 11.25 -28.89
N ALA A 58 -3.91 12.35 -29.55
CA ALA A 58 -3.71 13.65 -28.91
C ALA A 58 -5.04 14.39 -28.68
N ASN A 59 -6.00 14.26 -29.61
CA ASN A 59 -7.32 14.89 -29.52
C ASN A 59 -8.32 14.07 -28.68
N GLY A 60 -8.06 12.80 -28.43
CA GLY A 60 -8.87 11.88 -27.63
C GLY A 60 -8.15 10.55 -27.44
N VAL A 61 -8.78 9.53 -26.87
CA VAL A 61 -8.17 8.19 -26.81
C VAL A 61 -8.58 7.35 -28.01
N ASN A 62 -7.58 6.87 -28.77
CA ASN A 62 -7.78 5.88 -29.82
C ASN A 62 -7.72 4.47 -29.21
N TYR A 63 -8.89 3.93 -28.85
CA TYR A 63 -9.01 2.61 -28.23
C TYR A 63 -8.57 1.47 -29.15
N GLU A 64 -8.81 1.59 -30.46
CA GLU A 64 -8.40 0.58 -31.45
C GLU A 64 -6.87 0.50 -31.51
N TRP A 65 -6.19 1.65 -31.59
CA TRP A 65 -4.74 1.71 -31.53
C TRP A 65 -4.19 1.22 -30.18
N MET A 66 -4.82 1.56 -29.05
CA MET A 66 -4.38 1.07 -27.74
C MET A 66 -4.49 -0.45 -27.63
N GLN A 67 -5.54 -1.03 -28.22
CA GLN A 67 -5.71 -2.47 -28.24
C GLN A 67 -4.68 -3.14 -29.15
N GLU A 68 -4.44 -2.60 -30.35
CA GLU A 68 -3.39 -3.06 -31.25
C GLU A 68 -1.99 -2.97 -30.59
N PHE A 69 -1.68 -1.86 -29.92
CA PHE A 69 -0.45 -1.71 -29.15
C PHE A 69 -0.35 -2.77 -28.05
N ALA A 70 -1.42 -2.98 -27.27
CA ALA A 70 -1.41 -3.96 -26.18
C ALA A 70 -1.22 -5.40 -26.67
N ASP A 71 -1.77 -5.74 -27.85
CA ASP A 71 -1.65 -7.06 -28.46
C ASP A 71 -0.25 -7.32 -29.03
N GLN A 72 0.43 -6.27 -29.51
CA GLN A 72 1.80 -6.36 -30.06
C GLN A 72 2.90 -6.08 -29.03
N ALA A 73 2.57 -5.43 -27.91
CA ALA A 73 3.54 -5.01 -26.92
C ALA A 73 4.18 -6.20 -26.19
N THR A 74 5.45 -6.04 -25.85
CA THR A 74 6.19 -6.96 -24.97
C THR A 74 6.71 -6.23 -23.74
N GLY A 75 7.24 -6.97 -22.76
CA GLY A 75 7.85 -6.37 -21.58
C GLY A 75 6.85 -5.56 -20.74
N ILE A 76 7.09 -4.26 -20.57
CA ILE A 76 6.23 -3.38 -19.77
C ILE A 76 4.97 -2.93 -20.53
N GLY A 77 5.04 -2.85 -21.86
CA GLY A 77 3.95 -2.34 -22.71
C GLY A 77 2.64 -3.12 -22.59
N VAL A 78 2.68 -4.40 -22.23
CA VAL A 78 1.50 -5.25 -21.99
C VAL A 78 0.59 -4.76 -20.85
N THR A 79 1.09 -3.84 -20.02
CA THR A 79 0.30 -3.21 -18.96
C THR A 79 -0.42 -1.95 -19.40
N PHE A 80 -0.09 -1.42 -20.58
CA PHE A 80 -0.78 -0.30 -21.17
C PHE A 80 -2.02 -0.81 -21.91
N LYS A 81 -3.10 -0.99 -21.16
CA LYS A 81 -4.41 -1.41 -21.66
C LYS A 81 -5.39 -0.25 -21.63
N PRO A 82 -6.48 -0.28 -22.41
CA PRO A 82 -7.57 0.69 -22.31
C PRO A 82 -8.08 0.93 -20.88
N THR A 83 -8.02 -0.10 -20.03
CA THR A 83 -8.42 -0.03 -18.63
C THR A 83 -7.50 0.81 -17.76
N ILE A 84 -6.33 1.26 -18.23
CA ILE A 84 -5.39 2.08 -17.45
C ILE A 84 -5.85 3.54 -17.26
N ILE A 85 -6.95 3.94 -17.90
CA ILE A 85 -7.43 5.31 -17.87
C ILE A 85 -8.43 5.54 -16.73
N GLY A 86 -8.18 6.58 -15.93
CA GLY A 86 -9.10 7.06 -14.88
C GLY A 86 -9.41 5.99 -13.82
N PHE A 87 -10.68 5.91 -13.41
CA PHE A 87 -11.12 4.99 -12.37
C PHE A 87 -11.05 3.51 -12.78
N ALA A 88 -11.16 3.20 -14.08
CA ALA A 88 -11.06 1.84 -14.60
C ALA A 88 -9.73 1.18 -14.19
N ALA A 89 -8.65 1.98 -14.08
CA ALA A 89 -7.34 1.49 -13.69
C ALA A 89 -7.32 0.96 -12.26
N VAL A 90 -8.08 1.58 -11.37
CA VAL A 90 -8.19 1.15 -9.97
C VAL A 90 -8.91 -0.20 -9.90
N VAL A 91 -10.00 -0.34 -10.65
CA VAL A 91 -10.81 -1.57 -10.70
C VAL A 91 -10.02 -2.71 -11.37
N ASP A 92 -9.34 -2.44 -12.48
CA ASP A 92 -8.51 -3.42 -13.19
C ASP A 92 -7.36 -3.94 -12.31
N ASN A 93 -6.66 -3.04 -11.61
CA ASN A 93 -5.61 -3.42 -10.69
C ASN A 93 -6.13 -4.25 -9.51
N LEU A 94 -7.32 -3.91 -8.99
CA LEU A 94 -7.96 -4.68 -7.93
C LEU A 94 -8.37 -6.07 -8.45
N SER A 95 -8.98 -6.17 -9.62
CA SER A 95 -9.38 -7.45 -10.23
C SER A 95 -8.15 -8.31 -10.46
N ALA A 96 -7.13 -7.79 -11.12
CA ALA A 96 -5.91 -8.54 -11.40
C ALA A 96 -5.16 -8.98 -10.14
N PHE A 97 -5.28 -8.25 -9.03
CA PHE A 97 -4.80 -8.70 -7.72
C PHE A 97 -5.66 -9.84 -7.16
N MET A 98 -6.97 -9.66 -7.15
CA MET A 98 -7.92 -10.66 -6.63
C MET A 98 -7.88 -11.96 -7.42
N ASP A 99 -7.73 -11.88 -8.75
CA ASP A 99 -7.64 -13.01 -9.68
C ASP A 99 -6.24 -13.65 -9.73
N ASN A 100 -5.28 -13.11 -8.98
CA ASN A 100 -3.88 -13.56 -8.97
C ASN A 100 -3.25 -13.63 -10.37
N SER A 101 -3.51 -12.61 -11.20
CA SER A 101 -3.04 -12.55 -12.58
C SER A 101 -1.52 -12.41 -12.65
N SER A 102 -0.90 -13.16 -13.56
CA SER A 102 0.55 -13.07 -13.81
C SER A 102 0.94 -11.65 -14.26
N ARG A 103 2.08 -11.16 -13.77
CA ARG A 103 2.62 -9.84 -14.09
C ARG A 103 3.99 -9.98 -14.77
N PRO A 104 4.33 -9.09 -15.72
CA PRO A 104 5.64 -9.05 -16.34
C PRO A 104 6.76 -8.98 -15.31
N ILE A 105 7.87 -9.69 -15.57
CA ILE A 105 8.99 -9.77 -14.63
C ILE A 105 9.56 -8.39 -14.27
N VAL A 106 9.58 -7.44 -15.21
CA VAL A 106 10.03 -6.06 -14.97
C VAL A 106 9.19 -5.38 -13.88
N ILE A 107 7.88 -5.60 -13.89
CA ILE A 107 6.96 -5.04 -12.88
C ILE A 107 7.13 -5.76 -11.55
N VAL A 108 7.36 -7.07 -11.57
CA VAL A 108 7.67 -7.84 -10.35
C VAL A 108 8.98 -7.34 -9.72
N CYS A 109 10.03 -7.11 -10.51
CA CYS A 109 11.31 -6.57 -10.03
C CYS A 109 11.16 -5.17 -9.44
N ALA A 110 10.49 -4.25 -10.15
CA ALA A 110 10.25 -2.89 -9.65
C ALA A 110 9.36 -2.90 -8.40
N GLY A 111 8.34 -3.75 -8.37
CA GLY A 111 7.50 -3.99 -7.19
C GLY A 111 8.31 -4.54 -6.01
N GLY A 112 9.24 -5.46 -6.26
CA GLY A 112 10.16 -6.00 -5.26
C GLY A 112 11.07 -4.91 -4.66
N ALA A 113 11.66 -4.05 -5.50
CA ALA A 113 12.45 -2.92 -5.04
C ALA A 113 11.61 -1.93 -4.21
N TYR A 114 10.38 -1.65 -4.65
CA TYR A 114 9.44 -0.81 -3.92
C TYR A 114 9.07 -1.41 -2.56
N ILE A 115 8.84 -2.72 -2.49
CA ILE A 115 8.56 -3.44 -1.24
C ILE A 115 9.77 -3.37 -0.31
N ALA A 116 10.99 -3.61 -0.81
CA ALA A 116 12.21 -3.53 0.00
C ALA A 116 12.42 -2.12 0.58
N LEU A 117 12.16 -1.08 -0.22
CA LEU A 117 12.16 0.31 0.23
C LEU A 117 11.14 0.53 1.36
N TRP A 118 9.91 0.04 1.20
CA TRP A 118 8.89 0.16 2.24
C TRP A 118 9.23 -0.60 3.51
N ILE A 119 9.85 -1.78 3.41
CA ILE A 119 10.34 -2.55 4.56
C ILE A 119 11.39 -1.75 5.33
N PHE A 120 12.30 -1.08 4.62
CA PHE A 120 13.31 -0.21 5.23
C PHE A 120 12.69 1.00 5.92
N LEU A 121 11.80 1.72 5.25
CA LEU A 121 11.21 2.95 5.80
C LEU A 121 10.22 2.67 6.95
N ALA A 122 9.55 1.51 6.97
CA ALA A 122 8.53 1.20 7.96
C ALA A 122 9.03 1.37 9.40
N GLY A 123 10.30 1.01 9.67
CA GLY A 123 10.89 1.12 11.02
C GLY A 123 10.92 2.55 11.54
N GLY A 124 11.51 3.46 10.76
CA GLY A 124 11.60 4.87 11.13
C GLY A 124 10.26 5.60 11.10
N ILE A 125 9.35 5.24 10.19
CA ILE A 125 8.00 5.82 10.14
C ILE A 125 7.22 5.49 11.40
N ILE A 126 7.17 4.21 11.79
CA ILE A 126 6.47 3.77 12.99
C ILE A 126 7.13 4.34 14.24
N ASP A 127 8.48 4.38 14.31
CA ASP A 127 9.19 4.98 15.45
C ASP A 127 8.87 6.48 15.59
N ARG A 128 8.85 7.23 14.48
CA ARG A 128 8.44 8.65 14.46
C ARG A 128 7.03 8.86 15.00
N TYR A 129 6.09 8.00 14.61
CA TYR A 129 4.70 8.10 15.07
C TYR A 129 4.54 7.63 16.50
N ALA A 130 5.27 6.61 16.95
CA ALA A 130 5.26 6.15 18.33
C ALA A 130 5.81 7.21 19.29
N ARG A 131 6.85 7.95 18.89
CA ARG A 131 7.46 9.02 19.70
C ARG A 131 6.62 10.31 19.74
N ASP A 132 5.79 10.57 18.72
CA ASP A 132 5.06 11.85 18.48
C ASP A 132 5.93 13.12 18.60
N ARG A 133 7.21 13.03 18.24
CA ARG A 133 8.17 14.16 18.23
C ARG A 133 9.03 14.13 16.99
N ALA A 134 9.46 15.30 16.52
CA ALA A 134 10.34 15.39 15.37
C ALA A 134 11.63 14.57 15.61
N LEU A 135 12.02 13.79 14.61
CA LEU A 135 13.29 13.09 14.58
C LEU A 135 14.20 13.81 13.59
N HIS A 136 15.46 14.02 13.96
CA HIS A 136 16.48 14.40 12.99
C HIS A 136 16.65 13.29 11.94
N ALA A 137 17.08 13.63 10.72
CA ALA A 137 17.25 12.67 9.62
C ALA A 137 18.09 11.45 10.07
N HIS A 138 19.17 11.69 10.81
CA HIS A 138 20.02 10.64 11.38
C HIS A 138 19.24 9.68 12.28
N GLY A 139 18.44 10.18 13.22
CA GLY A 139 17.63 9.35 14.12
C GLY A 139 16.57 8.53 13.36
N PHE A 140 15.95 9.11 12.34
CA PHE A 140 14.99 8.41 11.49
C PHE A 140 15.64 7.25 10.72
N PHE A 141 16.76 7.49 10.04
CA PHE A 141 17.45 6.44 9.27
C PHE A 141 18.12 5.39 10.17
N ALA A 142 18.58 5.78 11.37
CA ALA A 142 19.04 4.83 12.37
C ALA A 142 17.91 3.88 12.81
N ALA A 143 16.70 4.41 13.04
CA ALA A 143 15.53 3.60 13.33
C ALA A 143 15.16 2.67 12.15
N CYS A 144 15.19 3.17 10.90
CA CYS A 144 15.01 2.33 9.71
C CYS A 144 16.00 1.15 9.67
N GLY A 145 17.30 1.42 9.86
CA GLY A 145 18.35 0.40 9.80
C GLY A 145 18.22 -0.67 10.90
N VAL A 146 17.91 -0.25 12.14
CA VAL A 146 17.71 -1.17 13.27
C VAL A 146 16.60 -2.18 13.00
N PHE A 147 15.48 -1.74 12.44
CA PHE A 147 14.31 -2.58 12.21
C PHE A 147 14.34 -3.30 10.85
N PHE A 148 15.20 -2.89 9.92
CA PHE A 148 15.24 -3.43 8.55
C PHE A 148 15.29 -4.96 8.51
N PHE A 149 16.29 -5.60 9.13
CA PHE A 149 16.41 -7.06 9.12
C PHE A 149 15.32 -7.77 9.94
N ARG A 150 14.70 -7.08 10.89
CA ARG A 150 13.55 -7.61 11.63
C ARG A 150 12.33 -7.64 10.72
N PHE A 151 12.06 -6.54 10.01
CA PHE A 151 10.98 -6.46 9.05
C PHE A 151 11.22 -7.28 7.78
N LEU A 152 12.47 -7.52 7.38
CA LEU A 152 12.79 -8.47 6.32
C LEU A 152 12.39 -9.91 6.71
N ARG A 153 12.72 -10.33 7.94
CA ARG A 153 12.27 -11.62 8.48
C ARG A 153 10.75 -11.70 8.59
N LEU A 154 10.11 -10.63 9.03
CA LEU A 154 8.65 -10.54 9.07
C LEU A 154 8.04 -10.61 7.66
N ALA A 155 8.67 -9.99 6.66
CA ALA A 155 8.23 -10.02 5.27
C ALA A 155 8.31 -11.43 4.68
N VAL A 156 9.29 -12.26 5.08
CA VAL A 156 9.33 -13.69 4.70
C VAL A 156 8.13 -14.44 5.28
N VAL A 157 7.80 -14.21 6.56
CA VAL A 157 6.60 -14.81 7.19
C VAL A 157 5.33 -14.34 6.49
N GLN A 158 5.22 -13.03 6.20
CA GLN A 158 4.10 -12.45 5.47
C GLN A 158 3.98 -13.02 4.05
N TRP A 159 5.10 -13.20 3.36
CA TRP A 159 5.14 -13.80 2.03
C TRP A 159 4.64 -15.25 2.04
N LEU A 160 5.05 -16.07 3.01
CA LEU A 160 4.55 -17.45 3.14
C LEU A 160 3.03 -17.48 3.38
N VAL A 161 2.51 -16.60 4.25
CA VAL A 161 1.07 -16.51 4.50
C VAL A 161 0.33 -16.06 3.24
N TYR A 162 0.83 -15.06 2.53
CA TYR A 162 0.19 -14.58 1.30
C TYR A 162 0.31 -15.59 0.15
N ALA A 163 1.42 -16.33 0.04
CA ALA A 163 1.56 -17.42 -0.92
C ALA A 163 0.53 -18.52 -0.67
N PHE A 164 0.27 -18.86 0.60
CA PHE A 164 -0.80 -19.79 0.96
C PHE A 164 -2.20 -19.22 0.61
N LEU A 165 -2.47 -17.94 0.91
CA LEU A 165 -3.74 -17.30 0.60
C LEU A 165 -3.99 -17.22 -0.92
N PHE A 166 -3.06 -16.68 -1.69
CA PHE A 166 -3.22 -16.48 -3.14
C PHE A 166 -3.00 -17.75 -3.96
N GLY A 167 -2.34 -18.77 -3.40
CA GLY A 167 -2.17 -20.07 -4.04
C GLY A 167 -3.28 -21.05 -3.66
N ALA A 168 -3.11 -21.71 -2.52
CA ALA A 168 -3.96 -22.81 -2.10
C ALA A 168 -5.39 -22.37 -1.74
N MET A 169 -5.53 -21.29 -0.97
CA MET A 169 -6.85 -20.81 -0.53
C MET A 169 -7.63 -20.21 -1.70
N HIS A 170 -7.01 -19.35 -2.52
CA HIS A 170 -7.64 -18.78 -3.70
C HIS A 170 -8.12 -19.86 -4.68
N GLY A 171 -7.26 -20.81 -5.06
CA GLY A 171 -7.66 -21.91 -5.94
C GLY A 171 -8.76 -22.79 -5.33
N TRP A 172 -8.75 -22.99 -4.01
CA TRP A 172 -9.85 -23.69 -3.35
C TRP A 172 -11.18 -22.91 -3.41
N LEU A 173 -11.18 -21.59 -3.17
CA LEU A 173 -12.39 -20.75 -3.24
C LEU A 173 -12.93 -20.64 -4.68
N PHE A 174 -12.08 -20.28 -5.64
CA PHE A 174 -12.53 -19.87 -6.97
C PHE A 174 -12.54 -21.01 -8.00
N ASP A 175 -11.67 -22.02 -7.88
CA ASP A 175 -11.67 -23.13 -8.84
C ASP A 175 -12.55 -24.29 -8.37
N ARG A 176 -12.59 -24.57 -7.06
CA ARG A 176 -13.34 -25.71 -6.50
C ARG A 176 -14.69 -25.31 -5.93
N LEU A 177 -14.70 -24.39 -4.97
CA LEU A 177 -15.93 -24.03 -4.25
C LEU A 177 -16.90 -23.28 -5.18
N TYR A 178 -16.43 -22.26 -5.90
CA TYR A 178 -17.25 -21.54 -6.87
C TYR A 178 -17.83 -22.47 -7.94
N ALA A 179 -17.00 -23.29 -8.58
CA ALA A 179 -17.47 -24.25 -9.60
C ALA A 179 -18.48 -25.26 -9.06
N ARG A 180 -18.37 -25.65 -7.78
CA ARG A 180 -19.37 -26.50 -7.11
C ARG A 180 -20.67 -25.74 -6.86
N MET A 181 -20.60 -24.48 -6.44
CA MET A 181 -21.78 -23.64 -6.18
C MET A 181 -22.54 -23.27 -7.45
N THR A 182 -21.85 -23.14 -8.59
CA THR A 182 -22.45 -22.68 -9.86
C THR A 182 -22.76 -23.79 -10.84
N ARG A 183 -22.42 -25.05 -10.53
CA ARG A 183 -22.61 -26.20 -11.43
C ARG A 183 -24.03 -26.32 -11.99
N ASP A 184 -25.04 -26.10 -11.15
CA ASP A 184 -26.45 -26.27 -11.49
C ASP A 184 -27.20 -24.92 -11.57
N VAL A 185 -26.47 -23.80 -11.58
CA VAL A 185 -27.06 -22.46 -11.58
C VAL A 185 -27.24 -21.99 -13.03
N THR A 186 -28.49 -21.87 -13.45
CA THR A 186 -28.85 -21.37 -14.80
C THR A 186 -28.93 -19.84 -14.89
N SER A 187 -28.94 -19.15 -13.74
CA SER A 187 -29.04 -17.68 -13.66
C SER A 187 -27.66 -17.04 -13.52
N GLU A 188 -27.27 -16.24 -14.52
CA GLU A 188 -26.02 -15.45 -14.50
C GLU A 188 -25.94 -14.52 -13.28
N ARG A 189 -27.07 -13.94 -12.87
CA ARG A 189 -27.16 -13.06 -11.70
C ARG A 189 -26.77 -13.78 -10.41
N THR A 190 -27.20 -15.03 -10.24
CA THR A 190 -26.87 -15.82 -9.05
C THR A 190 -25.39 -16.20 -9.03
N ALA A 191 -24.82 -16.56 -10.18
CA ALA A 191 -23.39 -16.83 -10.30
C ALA A 191 -22.54 -15.58 -9.99
N PHE A 192 -22.97 -14.41 -10.47
CA PHE A 192 -22.33 -13.13 -10.16
C PHE A 192 -22.30 -12.85 -8.65
N PHE A 193 -23.44 -12.95 -7.96
CA PHE A 193 -23.49 -12.71 -6.51
C PHE A 193 -22.67 -13.74 -5.72
N ALA A 194 -22.65 -15.00 -6.15
CA ALA A 194 -21.79 -16.01 -5.55
C ALA A 194 -20.31 -15.63 -5.66
N ARG A 195 -19.87 -15.14 -6.83
CA ARG A 195 -18.48 -14.67 -7.03
C ARG A 195 -18.17 -13.46 -6.15
N VAL A 196 -19.07 -12.48 -6.07
CA VAL A 196 -18.92 -11.31 -5.18
C VAL A 196 -18.80 -11.75 -3.71
N ALA A 197 -19.62 -12.69 -3.25
CA ALA A 197 -19.56 -13.20 -1.88
C ALA A 197 -18.20 -13.89 -1.59
N LEU A 198 -17.67 -14.65 -2.54
CA LEU A 198 -16.35 -15.27 -2.41
C LEU A 198 -15.21 -14.24 -2.41
N TYR A 199 -15.29 -13.20 -3.24
CA TYR A 199 -14.34 -12.08 -3.18
C TYR A 199 -14.39 -11.34 -1.86
N LEU A 200 -15.58 -11.10 -1.29
CA LEU A 200 -15.73 -10.48 0.03
C LEU A 200 -15.12 -11.37 1.12
N LEU A 201 -15.39 -12.67 1.10
CA LEU A 201 -14.80 -13.63 2.04
C LEU A 201 -13.26 -13.63 1.95
N PHE A 202 -12.73 -13.72 0.74
CA PHE A 202 -11.28 -13.70 0.51
C PHE A 202 -10.66 -12.37 0.97
N GLY A 203 -11.30 -11.24 0.66
CA GLY A 203 -10.89 -9.91 1.10
C GLY A 203 -10.83 -9.79 2.63
N VAL A 204 -11.81 -10.35 3.35
CA VAL A 204 -11.80 -10.39 4.82
C VAL A 204 -10.62 -11.21 5.36
N LEU A 205 -10.29 -12.34 4.75
CA LEU A 205 -9.12 -13.15 5.14
C LEU A 205 -7.82 -12.39 4.93
N VAL A 206 -7.67 -11.71 3.78
CA VAL A 206 -6.50 -10.88 3.48
C VAL A 206 -6.41 -9.69 4.44
N ALA A 207 -7.52 -9.00 4.71
CA ALA A 207 -7.60 -7.90 5.66
C ALA A 207 -7.23 -8.34 7.08
N GLY A 208 -7.74 -9.49 7.53
CA GLY A 208 -7.38 -10.06 8.83
C GLY A 208 -5.89 -10.36 8.96
N CYS A 209 -5.27 -10.92 7.91
CA CYS A 209 -3.82 -11.13 7.90
C CYS A 209 -3.05 -9.81 7.89
N ASN A 210 -3.49 -8.83 7.10
CA ASN A 210 -2.89 -7.51 7.05
C ASN A 210 -2.92 -6.81 8.42
N LEU A 211 -4.07 -6.83 9.10
CA LEU A 211 -4.24 -6.32 10.48
C LEU A 211 -3.24 -6.95 11.45
N VAL A 212 -3.04 -8.28 11.39
CA VAL A 212 -2.07 -8.97 12.24
C VAL A 212 -0.64 -8.51 11.96
N PHE A 213 -0.27 -8.39 10.68
CA PHE A 213 1.09 -7.96 10.30
C PHE A 213 1.35 -6.49 10.60
N ASP A 214 0.36 -5.60 10.47
CA ASP A 214 0.51 -4.20 10.81
C ASP A 214 0.70 -4.01 12.32
N TYR A 215 -0.13 -4.64 13.17
CA TYR A 215 0.12 -4.66 14.62
C TYR A 215 1.44 -5.34 15.01
N THR A 216 1.89 -6.34 14.25
CA THR A 216 3.21 -6.95 14.49
C THR A 216 4.33 -5.93 14.28
N LYS A 217 4.25 -5.12 13.23
CA LYS A 217 5.22 -4.04 12.98
C LYS A 217 5.18 -2.98 14.08
N VAL A 218 3.98 -2.53 14.48
CA VAL A 218 3.79 -1.57 15.57
C VAL A 218 4.42 -2.10 16.87
N ARG A 219 4.10 -3.33 17.27
CA ARG A 219 4.66 -3.93 18.50
C ARG A 219 6.16 -4.14 18.41
N ALA A 220 6.67 -4.57 17.26
CA ALA A 220 8.10 -4.76 17.07
C ALA A 220 8.88 -3.48 17.33
N VAL A 221 8.35 -2.32 16.93
CA VAL A 221 8.97 -1.02 17.13
C VAL A 221 8.76 -0.50 18.55
N VAL A 222 7.52 -0.46 19.03
CA VAL A 222 7.18 0.13 20.34
C VAL A 222 7.80 -0.65 21.51
N GLU A 223 7.84 -1.98 21.41
CA GLU A 223 8.38 -2.87 22.45
C GLU A 223 9.81 -3.37 22.15
N ASP A 224 10.48 -2.87 21.10
CA ASP A 224 11.81 -3.30 20.64
C ASP A 224 12.00 -4.83 20.53
N ARG A 225 10.99 -5.55 20.01
CA ARG A 225 11.05 -7.02 19.92
C ARG A 225 12.10 -7.49 18.91
N ARG A 226 12.93 -8.46 19.31
CA ARG A 226 13.95 -9.11 18.46
C ARG A 226 13.43 -10.34 17.69
N SER A 227 12.48 -11.08 18.26
CA SER A 227 11.85 -12.25 17.63
C SER A 227 10.54 -11.86 16.93
N MET A 228 10.49 -12.03 15.60
CA MET A 228 9.32 -11.67 14.80
C MET A 228 8.16 -12.64 14.96
N LEU A 229 8.42 -13.95 15.11
CA LEU A 229 7.38 -14.93 15.43
C LEU A 229 6.74 -14.64 16.80
N GLY A 230 7.58 -14.28 17.78
CA GLY A 230 7.11 -13.83 19.08
C GLY A 230 6.31 -12.51 19.00
N ALA A 231 6.66 -11.61 18.08
CA ALA A 231 5.90 -10.39 17.83
C ALA A 231 4.53 -10.67 17.16
N VAL A 232 4.46 -11.63 16.22
CA VAL A 232 3.20 -12.08 15.59
C VAL A 232 2.26 -12.67 16.63
N ASN A 233 2.74 -13.60 17.46
CA ASN A 233 1.91 -14.19 18.52
C ASN A 233 1.41 -13.12 19.51
N ALA A 234 2.27 -12.17 19.85
CA ALA A 234 1.88 -11.06 20.70
C ALA A 234 0.82 -10.16 20.01
N ALA A 235 0.97 -9.85 18.72
CA ALA A 235 -0.04 -9.10 17.97
C ALA A 235 -1.40 -9.83 17.96
N LEU A 236 -1.40 -11.15 17.74
CA LEU A 236 -2.62 -11.98 17.81
C LEU A 236 -3.29 -11.89 19.18
N GLN A 237 -2.53 -12.04 20.27
CA GLN A 237 -3.06 -11.92 21.63
C GLN A 237 -3.63 -10.52 21.92
N PHE A 238 -2.98 -9.47 21.40
CA PHE A 238 -3.47 -8.09 21.53
C PHE A 238 -4.81 -7.90 20.80
N ILE A 239 -4.88 -8.37 19.56
CA ILE A 239 -6.08 -8.29 18.72
C ILE A 239 -7.21 -9.09 19.36
N GLN A 240 -6.96 -10.31 19.84
CA GLN A 240 -8.00 -11.13 20.50
C GLN A 240 -8.57 -10.43 21.75
N ARG A 241 -7.72 -9.82 22.57
CA ARG A 241 -8.15 -9.09 23.79
C ARG A 241 -8.84 -7.75 23.48
N ASN A 242 -8.58 -7.15 22.33
CA ASN A 242 -9.11 -5.84 21.94
C ASN A 242 -9.83 -5.88 20.57
N CYS A 243 -10.46 -7.02 20.24
CA CYS A 243 -10.91 -7.33 18.88
C CYS A 243 -11.83 -6.25 18.31
N ALA A 244 -12.85 -5.86 19.08
CA ALA A 244 -13.79 -4.82 18.67
C ALA A 244 -13.10 -3.48 18.34
N ALA A 245 -12.11 -3.06 19.15
CA ALA A 245 -11.40 -1.80 18.91
C ALA A 245 -10.43 -1.89 17.74
N ALA A 246 -9.68 -2.99 17.62
CA ALA A 246 -8.73 -3.21 16.52
C ALA A 246 -9.45 -3.32 15.17
N VAL A 247 -10.53 -4.10 15.10
CA VAL A 247 -11.33 -4.26 13.88
C VAL A 247 -12.07 -2.98 13.53
N ALA A 248 -12.67 -2.28 14.51
CA ALA A 248 -13.36 -1.02 14.24
C ALA A 248 -12.41 0.08 13.77
N LEU A 249 -11.18 0.15 14.31
CA LEU A 249 -10.18 1.10 13.83
C LEU A 249 -9.74 0.77 12.41
N TYR A 250 -9.40 -0.49 12.14
CA TYR A 250 -9.04 -0.92 10.80
C TYR A 250 -10.17 -0.66 9.78
N ALA A 251 -11.42 -0.90 10.17
CA ALA A 251 -12.58 -0.59 9.34
C ALA A 251 -12.74 0.91 9.08
N LEU A 252 -12.44 1.77 10.06
CA LEU A 252 -12.48 3.22 9.90
C LEU A 252 -11.34 3.72 8.99
N ASP A 253 -10.14 3.21 9.15
CA ASP A 253 -9.01 3.52 8.28
C ASP A 253 -9.27 3.01 6.84
N PHE A 254 -9.87 1.83 6.71
CA PHE A 254 -10.30 1.29 5.42
C PHE A 254 -11.43 2.13 4.79
N ALA A 255 -12.37 2.64 5.58
CA ALA A 255 -13.38 3.58 5.10
C ALA A 255 -12.74 4.89 4.61
N ALA A 256 -11.69 5.39 5.29
CA ALA A 256 -10.92 6.55 4.82
C ALA A 256 -10.24 6.27 3.47
N PHE A 257 -9.69 5.06 3.30
CA PHE A 257 -9.14 4.60 2.02
C PHE A 257 -10.20 4.57 0.91
N LEU A 258 -11.38 4.00 1.19
CA LEU A 258 -12.50 3.96 0.25
C LEU A 258 -13.00 5.38 -0.09
N ALA A 259 -13.01 6.30 0.86
CA ALA A 259 -13.37 7.70 0.63
C ALA A 259 -12.40 8.38 -0.35
N VAL A 260 -11.09 8.13 -0.24
CA VAL A 260 -10.10 8.62 -1.20
C VAL A 260 -10.33 8.03 -2.59
N ILE A 261 -10.63 6.73 -2.69
CA ILE A 261 -10.96 6.07 -3.96
C ILE A 261 -12.22 6.69 -4.58
N ALA A 262 -13.28 6.90 -3.79
CA ALA A 262 -14.53 7.49 -4.24
C ALA A 262 -14.33 8.94 -4.71
N ALA A 263 -13.57 9.73 -3.97
CA ALA A 263 -13.21 11.10 -4.36
C ALA A 263 -12.44 11.13 -5.68
N TYR A 264 -11.49 10.19 -5.87
CA TYR A 264 -10.79 10.05 -7.16
C TYR A 264 -11.75 9.65 -8.27
N ALA A 265 -12.68 8.72 -8.04
CA ALA A 265 -13.65 8.30 -9.05
C ALA A 265 -14.52 9.46 -9.57
N MET A 266 -14.84 10.43 -8.71
CA MET A 266 -15.62 11.63 -9.08
C MET A 266 -14.85 12.65 -9.91
N VAL A 267 -13.53 12.70 -9.77
CA VAL A 267 -12.66 13.71 -10.41
C VAL A 267 -11.70 13.07 -11.43
N ALA A 268 -11.79 11.75 -11.62
CA ALA A 268 -10.90 11.00 -12.49
C ALA A 268 -10.97 11.58 -13.91
N PRO A 269 -9.83 12.00 -14.47
CA PRO A 269 -9.81 12.62 -15.79
C PRO A 269 -10.30 11.62 -16.84
N SER A 270 -11.13 12.10 -17.76
CA SER A 270 -11.54 11.34 -18.92
C SER A 270 -10.40 11.21 -19.94
N ALA A 271 -10.56 10.24 -20.82
CA ALA A 271 -9.63 9.87 -21.87
C ALA A 271 -9.57 10.96 -22.97
N GLY A 272 -8.79 12.03 -22.79
CA GLY A 272 -8.56 13.04 -23.84
C GLY A 272 -8.10 14.41 -23.35
N GLY A 273 -7.65 15.24 -24.30
CA GLY A 273 -7.29 16.64 -24.08
C GLY A 273 -5.79 16.92 -24.25
N ALA A 274 -5.47 17.99 -24.97
CA ALA A 274 -4.10 18.47 -25.19
C ALA A 274 -3.75 19.64 -24.25
N GLY A 275 -2.45 19.87 -24.04
CA GLY A 275 -1.96 21.03 -23.29
C GLY A 275 -2.35 21.03 -21.80
N ALA A 276 -3.17 21.99 -21.38
CA ALA A 276 -3.52 22.20 -19.96
C ALA A 276 -4.26 21.01 -19.33
N MET A 277 -5.05 20.27 -20.12
CA MET A 277 -5.82 19.11 -19.63
C MET A 277 -4.91 17.93 -19.24
N VAL A 278 -3.78 17.75 -19.93
CA VAL A 278 -2.76 16.75 -19.58
C VAL A 278 -2.13 17.06 -18.21
N TRP A 279 -1.80 18.33 -17.97
CA TRP A 279 -1.24 18.77 -16.69
C TRP A 279 -2.25 18.66 -15.55
N ALA A 280 -3.53 18.94 -15.82
CA ALA A 280 -4.60 18.72 -14.85
C ALA A 280 -4.75 17.23 -14.50
N ALA A 281 -4.78 16.34 -15.50
CA ALA A 281 -4.87 14.89 -15.29
C ALA A 281 -3.67 14.35 -14.50
N PHE A 282 -2.45 14.81 -14.84
CA PHE A 282 -1.24 14.49 -14.09
C PHE A 282 -1.33 14.96 -12.63
N THR A 283 -1.76 16.20 -12.40
CA THR A 283 -1.90 16.77 -11.06
C THR A 283 -2.91 16.00 -10.22
N ILE A 284 -4.08 15.67 -10.78
CA ILE A 284 -5.11 14.85 -10.12
C ILE A 284 -4.54 13.46 -9.78
N GLY A 285 -3.80 12.84 -10.71
CA GLY A 285 -3.14 11.56 -10.47
C GLY A 285 -2.12 11.63 -9.32
N GLN A 286 -1.29 12.67 -9.27
CA GLN A 286 -0.32 12.86 -8.19
C GLN A 286 -1.00 13.12 -6.84
N LEU A 287 -2.07 13.90 -6.81
CA LEU A 287 -2.87 14.12 -5.60
C LEU A 287 -3.50 12.82 -5.10
N TYR A 288 -3.99 11.96 -6.00
CA TYR A 288 -4.50 10.64 -5.66
C TYR A 288 -3.41 9.74 -5.04
N VAL A 289 -2.21 9.71 -5.63
CA VAL A 289 -1.07 8.97 -5.07
C VAL A 289 -0.71 9.50 -3.67
N LEU A 290 -0.60 10.82 -3.51
CA LEU A 290 -0.35 11.46 -2.21
C LEU A 290 -1.43 11.11 -1.18
N ALA A 291 -2.70 11.17 -1.55
CA ALA A 291 -3.81 10.82 -0.66
C ALA A 291 -3.75 9.36 -0.22
N ARG A 292 -3.43 8.43 -1.14
CA ARG A 292 -3.24 7.01 -0.79
C ARG A 292 -2.06 6.78 0.15
N LEU A 293 -0.94 7.45 -0.11
CA LEU A 293 0.24 7.39 0.77
C LEU A 293 -0.10 7.95 2.15
N TRP A 294 -0.82 9.07 2.21
CA TRP A 294 -1.29 9.66 3.46
C TRP A 294 -2.17 8.69 4.24
N VAL A 295 -3.17 8.05 3.60
CA VAL A 295 -4.01 7.05 4.28
C VAL A 295 -3.17 5.88 4.81
N LYS A 296 -2.21 5.36 4.03
CA LYS A 296 -1.32 4.29 4.50
C LYS A 296 -0.52 4.69 5.74
N LEU A 297 -0.07 5.95 5.81
CA LEU A 297 0.62 6.47 6.99
C LEU A 297 -0.34 6.63 8.17
N VAL A 298 -1.60 7.03 7.92
CA VAL A 298 -2.64 7.11 8.94
C VAL A 298 -2.91 5.74 9.55
N PHE A 299 -3.02 4.67 8.75
CA PHE A 299 -3.16 3.28 9.26
C PHE A 299 -2.09 2.94 10.31
N TRP A 300 -0.80 3.13 9.99
CA TRP A 300 0.26 2.82 10.96
C TRP A 300 0.25 3.74 12.18
N SER A 301 -0.10 5.01 11.98
CA SER A 301 -0.13 6.01 13.04
C SER A 301 -1.30 5.79 14.01
N SER A 302 -2.49 5.49 13.49
CA SER A 302 -3.71 5.23 14.27
C SER A 302 -3.60 3.93 15.06
N GLU A 303 -3.05 2.87 14.45
CA GLU A 303 -2.78 1.60 15.13
C GLU A 303 -1.76 1.76 16.26
N THR A 304 -0.71 2.56 16.02
CA THR A 304 0.27 2.92 17.04
C THR A 304 -0.39 3.66 18.20
N ALA A 305 -1.26 4.64 17.91
CA ALA A 305 -2.01 5.38 18.92
C ALA A 305 -2.95 4.48 19.74
N LEU A 306 -3.66 3.55 19.09
CA LEU A 306 -4.55 2.59 19.78
C LEU A 306 -3.75 1.61 20.63
N PHE A 307 -2.63 1.11 20.12
CA PHE A 307 -1.74 0.22 20.86
C PHE A 307 -1.22 0.91 22.13
N GLN A 308 -0.72 2.14 22.01
CA GLN A 308 -0.29 2.94 23.16
C GLN A 308 -1.45 3.17 24.13
N HIS A 309 -2.60 3.69 23.68
CA HIS A 309 -3.74 3.93 24.56
C HIS A 309 -4.18 2.68 25.36
N ARG A 310 -4.05 1.47 24.81
CA ARG A 310 -4.49 0.22 25.47
C ARG A 310 -3.43 -0.44 26.36
N LEU A 311 -2.14 -0.22 26.12
CA LEU A 311 -1.07 -0.97 26.79
C LEU A 311 0.09 -0.11 27.31
N ALA A 312 0.35 1.05 26.70
CA ALA A 312 1.56 1.84 26.96
C ALA A 312 1.19 3.33 26.99
N HIS A 313 1.28 3.98 28.16
CA HIS A 313 0.96 5.42 28.29
C HIS A 313 1.46 6.24 27.09
N ALA A 314 0.67 7.21 26.62
CA ALA A 314 0.98 8.00 25.42
C ALA A 314 2.44 8.52 25.47
N GLY A 315 3.26 8.10 24.50
CA GLY A 315 4.68 8.46 24.44
C GLY A 315 5.67 7.41 24.98
N TYR A 316 5.20 6.27 25.48
CA TYR A 316 6.10 5.16 25.82
C TYR A 316 6.64 4.50 24.54
N VAL A 317 7.95 4.66 24.34
CA VAL A 317 8.76 3.86 23.41
C VAL A 317 9.81 3.19 24.28
N ALA A 318 9.88 1.85 24.27
CA ALA A 318 10.75 1.11 25.17
C ALA A 318 12.25 1.43 24.97
N ARG A 319 12.62 2.05 23.83
CA ARG A 319 13.99 2.35 23.48
C ARG A 319 14.35 3.83 23.64
N PRO A 320 15.39 4.17 24.44
CA PRO A 320 15.99 5.50 24.48
C PRO A 320 16.40 5.98 23.08
N GLU A 321 16.45 7.28 22.87
CA GLU A 321 16.98 7.84 21.62
C GLU A 321 18.43 7.36 21.42
N PRO A 322 18.82 6.91 20.20
CA PRO A 322 20.20 6.53 19.96
C PRO A 322 21.12 7.74 20.13
N THR A 323 21.79 7.85 21.26
CA THR A 323 22.88 8.80 21.48
C THR A 323 24.17 8.15 21.00
N TRP A 324 24.95 8.87 20.19
CA TRP A 324 26.34 8.46 19.97
C TRP A 324 27.09 8.55 21.30
N PRO A 325 28.13 7.71 21.52
CA PRO A 325 29.05 7.96 22.62
C PRO A 325 29.56 9.39 22.49
N ASP A 326 29.70 10.08 23.62
CA ASP A 326 30.37 11.38 23.61
C ASP A 326 31.74 11.21 22.93
N SER A 327 32.16 12.23 22.18
CA SER A 327 33.50 12.28 21.59
C SER A 327 34.52 11.83 22.65
N PRO A 328 35.50 10.95 22.33
CA PRO A 328 36.53 10.55 23.30
C PRO A 328 37.30 11.74 23.90
N GLU A 329 37.20 12.93 23.30
CA GLU A 329 37.71 14.18 23.86
C GLU A 329 36.96 14.63 25.14
N ALA A 330 35.67 14.30 25.28
CA ALA A 330 34.86 14.65 26.44
C ALA A 330 35.23 13.86 27.71
N GLU A 331 35.77 12.64 27.57
CA GLU A 331 36.28 11.84 28.69
C GLU A 331 37.68 12.28 29.16
N SER A 332 38.39 13.12 28.38
CA SER A 332 39.75 13.57 28.73
C SER A 332 39.80 14.80 29.64
N ILE A 333 38.66 15.36 30.02
CA ILE A 333 38.54 16.61 30.81
C ILE A 333 38.05 16.34 32.26
N SER A 334 37.82 15.09 32.66
CA SER A 334 37.47 14.70 34.04
C SER A 334 38.63 13.99 34.75
#